data_AF-A0A2R4W0C2-F1
#
_entry.id   AF-A0A2R4W0C2-F1
#
_cell.length_a   1.000
_cell.length_b   1.000
_cell.length_c   1.000
_cell.angle_alpha   90.00
_cell.angle_beta   90.00
_cell.angle_gamma   90.00
#
_symmetry.space_group_name_H-M   'P 1'
#
loop_
_entity.id
_entity.type
_entity.pdbx_description
1 polymer ?
#
loop_
_entity_poly.entity_id
_entity_poly.type
_entity_poly.pdbx_seq_one_letter_code
_entity_poly.pdbx_strand_id
1 'polypeptide(L)' 'MFNLNFQTILIETVVYIVINICIKFILISDDLTKFRRTLMLGYLVFASFFVSLKIFLTVSALVIILAFGIRKFFDF' A
#
# COMPACT_ATOMS: atom_id res chain seq x y z
N MET A 1 7.85 5.09 -26.86
CA MET A 1 6.93 3.94 -27.01
C MET A 1 6.75 3.33 -25.63
N PHE A 2 5.67 3.69 -24.93
CA PHE A 2 5.37 3.13 -23.61
C PHE A 2 5.01 1.65 -23.80
N ASN A 3 6.00 0.77 -23.65
CA ASN A 3 5.78 -0.68 -23.64
C ASN A 3 5.21 -1.06 -22.26
N LEU A 4 4.00 -0.57 -21.98
CA LEU A 4 3.25 -0.92 -20.78
C LEU A 4 2.79 -2.36 -20.95
N ASN A 5 3.54 -3.28 -20.36
CA ASN A 5 3.19 -4.69 -20.37
C ASN A 5 1.91 -4.86 -19.54
N PHE A 6 0.79 -5.12 -20.23
CA PHE A 6 -0.55 -5.20 -19.62
C PHE A 6 -0.60 -6.18 -18.44
N GLN A 7 0.21 -7.25 -18.49
CA GLN A 7 0.36 -8.20 -17.39
C GLN A 7 0.92 -7.55 -16.11
N THR A 8 1.89 -6.65 -16.24
CA THR A 8 2.51 -5.93 -15.12
C THR A 8 1.49 -5.05 -14.40
N ILE A 9 0.70 -4.28 -15.16
CA ILE A 9 -0.36 -3.42 -14.60
C ILE A 9 -1.42 -4.25 -13.86
N LEU A 10 -1.83 -5.39 -14.44
CA LEU A 10 -2.77 -6.30 -13.80
C LEU A 10 -2.24 -6.83 -12.47
N ILE A 11 -0.99 -7.26 -12.44
CA ILE A 11 -0.35 -7.77 -11.21
C ILE A 11 -0.24 -6.67 -10.15
N GLU A 12 0.23 -5.48 -10.52
CA GLU A 12 0.34 -4.34 -9.60
C GLU A 12 -1.00 -3.95 -9.00
N THR A 13 -2.07 -3.96 -9.82
CA THR A 13 -3.44 -3.68 -9.37
C THR A 13 -3.91 -4.73 -8.36
N VAL A 14 -3.70 -6.01 -8.63
CA VAL A 14 -4.07 -7.10 -7.71
C VAL A 14 -3.31 -6.97 -6.40
N VAL A 15 -2.00 -6.74 -6.45
CA VAL A 15 -1.17 -6.54 -5.25
C VAL A 15 -1.63 -5.31 -4.46
N TYR A 16 -1.95 -4.20 -5.13
CA TYR A 16 -2.50 -3.00 -4.48
C TYR A 16 -3.79 -3.31 -3.71
N ILE A 17 -4.71 -4.06 -4.31
CA ILE A 17 -5.98 -4.45 -3.66
C ILE A 17 -5.71 -5.32 -2.43
N VAL A 18 -4.80 -6.30 -2.53
CA VAL A 18 -4.43 -7.16 -1.41
C VAL A 18 -3.84 -6.34 -0.26
N ILE A 19 -2.90 -5.44 -0.58
CA ILE A 19 -2.27 -4.53 0.39
C ILE A 19 -3.33 -3.66 1.09
N ASN A 20 -4.27 -3.10 0.34
CA ASN A 20 -5.37 -2.30 0.87
C ASN A 20 -6.17 -3.08 1.92
N ILE A 21 -6.54 -4.31 1.59
CA ILE A 21 -7.29 -5.19 2.49
C ILE A 21 -6.47 -5.45 3.76
N CYS A 22 -5.19 -5.79 3.64
CA CYS A 22 -4.30 -6.01 4.79
C CYS A 22 -4.24 -4.78 5.71
N ILE A 23 -4.00 -3.60 5.15
CA ILE A 23 -3.91 -2.35 5.91
C ILE A 23 -5.25 -2.02 6.59
N LYS A 24 -6.37 -2.28 5.92
CA LYS A 24 -7.71 -2.09 6.50
C LYS A 24 -7.95 -2.98 7.72
N PHE A 25 -7.52 -4.25 7.67
CA PHE A 25 -7.60 -5.16 8.81
C PHE A 25 -6.67 -4.74 9.96
N ILE A 26 -5.48 -4.23 9.64
CA ILE A 26 -4.53 -3.74 10.65
C ILE A 26 -5.06 -2.47 11.32
N LEU A 27 -5.51 -1.48 10.54
CA LEU A 27 -5.98 -0.18 11.00
C LEU A 27 -7.52 -0.13 10.99
N ILE A 28 -8.15 -1.03 11.74
CA ILE A 28 -9.62 -1.15 11.78
C ILE A 28 -10.27 -0.09 12.67
N SER A 29 -9.57 0.37 13.72
CA SER A 29 -10.10 1.33 14.70
C SER A 29 -10.49 2.66 14.06
N ASP A 30 -11.59 3.26 14.53
CA ASP A 30 -12.15 4.50 13.96
C ASP A 30 -11.14 5.66 14.00
N ASP A 31 -10.37 5.77 15.08
CA ASP A 31 -9.32 6.79 15.25
C ASP A 31 -8.19 6.68 14.22
N LEU A 32 -7.94 5.46 13.72
CA LEU A 32 -6.91 5.15 12.72
C LEU A 32 -7.41 5.32 11.29
N THR A 33 -8.68 5.65 11.08
CA THR A 33 -9.26 5.81 9.74
C THR A 33 -8.58 6.93 8.95
N LYS A 34 -8.17 8.03 9.60
CA LYS A 34 -7.42 9.12 8.97
C LYS A 34 -6.02 8.66 8.54
N PHE A 35 -5.30 7.96 9.43
CA PHE A 35 -3.98 7.40 9.13
C PHE A 35 -4.03 6.38 8.01
N ARG A 36 -5.03 5.49 8.01
CA ARG A 36 -5.28 4.53 6.93
C ARG A 36 -5.46 5.26 5.59
N ARG A 37 -6.29 6.30 5.53
CA ARG A 37 -6.49 7.07 4.29
C ARG A 37 -5.21 7.75 3.81
N THR A 38 -4.47 8.41 4.70
CA THR A 38 -3.20 9.07 4.36
C THR A 38 -2.15 8.08 3.86
N LEU A 39 -2.02 6.93 4.54
CA LEU A 39 -1.07 5.87 4.19
C LEU A 39 -1.41 5.24 2.83
N MET A 40 -2.70 5.03 2.55
CA MET A 40 -3.18 4.51 1.27
C MET A 40 -3.03 5.51 0.13
N LEU A 41 -3.32 6.80 0.37
CA LEU A 41 -3.09 7.86 -0.62
C LEU A 41 -1.60 8.02 -0.93
N GLY A 42 -0.75 8.00 0.10
CA GLY A 42 0.70 7.99 -0.07
C GLY A 42 1.14 6.78 -0.89
N TYR A 43 0.66 5.58 -0.56
CA TYR A 43 0.97 4.37 -1.30
C TYR A 43 0.53 4.44 -2.76
N LEU A 44 -0.66 4.99 -3.06
CA LEU A 44 -1.14 5.18 -4.44
C LEU A 44 -0.24 6.14 -5.24
N VAL A 45 0.15 7.27 -4.62
CA VAL A 45 1.05 8.24 -5.26
C VAL A 45 2.42 7.62 -5.51
N PHE A 46 2.99 6.92 -4.53
CA PHE A 46 4.26 6.24 -4.71
C PHE A 46 4.16 5.13 -5.77
N ALA A 47 3.09 4.35 -5.76
CA ALA A 47 2.81 3.31 -6.74
C ALA A 47 2.82 3.83 -8.19
N SER A 48 2.29 5.03 -8.44
CA SER A 48 2.25 5.60 -9.80
C SER A 48 3.61 6.08 -10.31
N PHE A 49 4.58 6.33 -9.42
CA PHE A 49 5.95 6.70 -9.80
C PHE A 49 6.84 5.50 -10.15
N PHE A 50 6.49 4.29 -9.71
CA PHE A 50 7.32 3.11 -9.92
C PHE A 50 6.88 2.31 -11.14
N VAL A 51 7.75 2.22 -12.15
CA VAL A 51 7.54 1.40 -13.36
C VAL A 51 8.03 -0.05 -13.15
N SER A 52 8.77 -0.31 -12.06
CA SER A 52 9.37 -1.61 -11.79
C SER A 52 8.61 -2.38 -10.70
N LEU A 53 8.12 -3.56 -11.09
CA LEU A 53 7.37 -4.48 -10.23
C LEU A 53 8.15 -4.91 -8.98
N LYS A 54 9.49 -4.99 -9.05
CA LYS A 54 10.34 -5.29 -7.89
C LYS A 54 10.26 -4.19 -6.83
N ILE A 55 10.38 -2.93 -7.26
CA ILE A 55 10.34 -1.77 -6.36
C ILE A 55 8.94 -1.66 -5.75
N PHE A 56 7.91 -1.85 -6.58
CA PHE A 56 6.52 -1.87 -6.13
C PHE A 56 6.32 -2.86 -4.98
N LEU A 57 6.74 -4.13 -5.13
CA LEU A 57 6.63 -5.15 -4.08
C LEU A 57 7.40 -4.77 -2.80
N THR A 58 8.58 -4.16 -2.91
CA THR A 58 9.34 -3.71 -1.73
C THR A 58 8.60 -2.58 -0.99
N VAL A 59 8.06 -1.61 -1.71
CA VAL A 59 7.27 -0.51 -1.14
C VAL A 59 5.99 -1.06 -0.51
N SER A 60 5.30 -1.99 -1.17
CA SER A 60 4.14 -2.71 -0.64
C SER A 60 4.44 -3.33 0.74
N ALA A 61 5.56 -4.05 0.87
CA ALA A 61 5.98 -4.63 2.14
C ALA A 61 6.26 -3.57 3.22
N LEU A 62 6.96 -2.49 2.86
CA LEU A 62 7.23 -1.36 3.77
C LEU A 62 5.95 -0.71 4.30
N VAL A 63 4.95 -0.53 3.43
CA VAL A 63 3.66 0.07 3.81
C VAL A 63 2.92 -0.81 4.82
N ILE A 64 2.96 -2.15 4.68
CA ILE A 64 2.40 -3.06 5.70
C ILE A 64 3.14 -2.89 7.04
N ILE A 65 4.47 -2.85 7.03
CA ILE A 65 5.28 -2.68 8.24
C ILE A 65 4.95 -1.35 8.93
N LEU A 66 4.82 -0.27 8.16
CA LEU A 66 4.40 1.03 8.68
C LEU A 66 3.00 0.99 9.28
N ALA A 67 2.05 0.31 8.65
CA ALA A 67 0.71 0.13 9.20
C ALA A 67 0.73 -0.59 10.56
N PHE A 68 1.57 -1.63 10.71
CA PHE A 68 1.81 -2.28 12.00
C PHE A 68 2.46 -1.33 13.02
N GLY A 69 3.45 -0.55 12.61
CA GLY A 69 4.09 0.45 13.46
C GLY A 69 3.12 1.50 13.99
N ILE A 70 2.24 2.03 13.13
CA ILE A 70 1.18 2.96 13.50
C ILE A 70 0.23 2.29 14.50
N ARG A 71 -0.27 1.10 14.21
CA ARG A 71 -1.16 0.39 15.14
C ARG A 71 -0.52 0.24 16.52
N LYS A 72 0.73 -0.22 16.58
CA LYS A 72 1.44 -0.43 17.85
C LYS A 72 1.69 0.88 18.62
N PHE A 73 1.87 2.00 17.93
CA PHE A 73 2.04 3.31 18.57
C PHE A 73 0.74 3.85 19.18
N PHE A 74 -0.42 3.51 18.59
CA PHE A 74 -1.75 3.95 19.06
C PHE A 74 -2.44 2.97 20.02
N ASP A 75 -2.00 1.71 20.07
CA ASP A 75 -2.41 0.74 21.11
C ASP A 75 -1.71 1.00 22.47
N PHE A 76 -0.74 1.94 22.53
CA PHE A 76 -0.05 2.39 23.75
C PHE A 76 -0.64 3.69 24.29
#